data_AF-A0A0R0LZZ5-F1
#
_entry.id   AF-A0A0R0LZZ5-F1
#
_cell.length_a   1.000
_cell.length_b   1.000
_cell.length_c   1.000
_cell.angle_alpha   90.00
_cell.angle_beta   90.00
_cell.angle_gamma   90.00
#
_symmetry.space_group_name_H-M   'P 1'
#
loop_
_entity.id
_entity.type
_entity.pdbx_description
1 polymer ?
#
loop_
_entity_poly.entity_id
_entity_poly.type
_entity_poly.pdbx_seq_one_letter_code
_entity_poly.pdbx_strand_id
1 'polypeptide(L)' 'TEKNIIINKKKNSLGQNQIKYLGFVISKEGYHTDPDRLEDFKQWSKPKTRLQLQNYLVK' A
#
# COMPACT_ATOMS: atom_id res chain seq x y z
N THR A 1 26.43 7.64 19.39
CA THR A 1 25.76 6.56 18.63
C THR A 1 24.64 7.17 17.81
N GLU A 2 25.00 7.88 16.74
CA GLU A 2 24.12 8.86 16.10
C GLU A 2 23.83 8.43 14.67
N LYS A 3 22.72 7.72 14.47
CA LYS A 3 22.19 7.53 13.12
C LYS A 3 21.40 8.79 12.76
N ASN A 4 21.77 9.43 11.65
CA ASN A 4 21.13 10.64 11.11
C ASN A 4 19.75 10.32 10.50
N ILE A 5 18.83 9.79 11.33
CA ILE A 5 17.49 9.37 10.93
C ILE A 5 16.49 10.39 11.47
N ILE A 6 15.78 11.06 10.56
CA ILE A 6 14.72 12.01 10.87
C ILE A 6 13.38 11.30 10.66
N ILE A 7 12.58 11.20 11.72
CA ILE A 7 11.24 10.61 11.66
C ILE A 7 10.26 11.65 11.12
N ASN A 8 9.51 11.28 10.08
CA ASN A 8 8.45 12.13 9.54
C ASN A 8 7.23 12.13 10.46
N LYS A 9 7.02 13.23 11.19
CA LYS A 9 5.90 13.39 12.13
C LYS A 9 4.52 13.24 11.50
N LYS A 10 4.34 13.62 10.22
CA LYS A 10 3.05 13.54 9.50
C LYS A 10 2.71 12.14 9.00
N LYS A 11 3.73 11.32 8.71
CA LYS A 11 3.56 9.96 8.15
C LYS A 11 3.75 8.86 9.19
N ASN A 12 3.95 9.23 10.45
CA ASN A 12 4.20 8.30 11.53
C ASN A 12 2.88 7.94 12.24
N SER A 13 2.70 6.65 12.52
CA SER A 13 1.51 6.11 13.18
C SER A 13 1.94 5.29 14.40
N LEU A 14 1.81 5.85 15.61
CA LEU A 14 2.15 5.20 16.87
C LEU A 14 0.90 4.95 17.71
N GLY A 15 0.89 3.83 18.45
CA GLY A 15 -0.19 3.48 19.37
C GLY A 15 -1.56 3.24 18.71
N GLN A 16 -1.59 2.94 17.41
CA GLN A 16 -2.83 2.70 16.68
C GLN A 16 -3.23 1.23 16.77
N ASN A 17 -4.54 0.96 16.85
CA ASN A 17 -5.08 -0.40 16.79
C ASN A 17 -4.96 -1.02 15.38
N GLN A 18 -4.76 -0.17 14.38
CA GLN A 18 -4.63 -0.54 12.98
C GLN A 18 -3.60 0.35 12.29
N ILE A 19 -2.75 -0.25 11.45
CA ILE A 19 -1.74 0.48 10.67
C ILE A 19 -1.74 0.04 9.21
N LYS A 20 -1.40 0.96 8.30
CA LYS A 20 -1.10 0.66 6.91
C LYS A 20 0.40 0.46 6.74
N TYR A 21 0.81 -0.70 6.22
CA TYR A 21 2.22 -1.04 6.00
C TYR A 21 2.37 -1.91 4.75
N LEU A 22 3.22 -1.48 3.82
CA LEU A 22 3.52 -2.19 2.56
C LEU A 22 2.28 -2.59 1.73
N GLY A 23 1.22 -1.76 1.73
CA GLY A 23 -0.02 -2.04 1.01
C GLY A 23 -0.95 -3.05 1.71
N PHE A 24 -0.67 -3.33 2.98
CA PHE A 24 -1.54 -4.10 3.86
C PHE A 24 -2.03 -3.24 5.02
N VAL A 25 -3.21 -3.56 5.50
CA VAL A 25 -3.79 -3.06 6.73
C VAL A 25 -3.59 -4.13 7.79
N ILE A 26 -2.82 -3.82 8.82
CA ILE A 26 -2.50 -4.73 9.93
C ILE A 26 -3.33 -4.30 11.13
N SER A 27 -4.04 -5.25 11.71
CA SER A 27 -4.97 -5.06 12.83
C SER A 27 -4.93 -6.26 13.77
N LYS A 28 -5.71 -6.22 14.85
CA LYS A 28 -5.80 -7.33 15.81
C LYS A 28 -6.34 -8.62 15.17
N GLU A 29 -7.19 -8.47 14.16
CA GLU A 29 -7.86 -9.55 13.44
C GLU A 29 -6.94 -10.22 12.41
N GLY A 30 -5.79 -9.62 12.12
CA GLY A 30 -4.82 -10.10 11.13
C GLY A 30 -4.40 -9.01 10.16
N TYR A 31 -3.83 -9.43 9.02
CA TYR A 31 -3.47 -8.55 7.92
C TYR A 31 -4.47 -8.71 6.77
N HIS A 32 -4.88 -7.58 6.21
CA HIS A 32 -5.79 -7.50 5.06
C HIS A 32 -5.15 -6.64 3.97
N THR A 33 -5.51 -6.88 2.72
CA THR A 33 -5.06 -6.02 1.62
C THR A 33 -5.64 -4.62 1.80
N ASP A 34 -4.83 -3.59 1.57
CA ASP A 34 -5.28 -2.21 1.66
C ASP A 34 -6.39 -1.93 0.62
N PRO A 35 -7.61 -1.56 1.04
CA PRO A 35 -8.71 -1.27 0.12
C PRO A 35 -8.39 -0.11 -0.82
N ASP A 36 -7.51 0.82 -0.45
CA ASP A 36 -7.10 1.92 -1.32
C ASP A 36 -6.40 1.39 -2.59
N ARG A 37 -5.65 0.29 -2.45
CA ARG A 37 -5.01 -0.37 -3.60
C ARG A 37 -6.05 -0.96 -4.56
N LEU A 38 -7.21 -1.39 -4.06
CA LEU A 38 -8.30 -1.91 -4.89
C LEU A 38 -9.00 -0.81 -5.69
N GLU A 39 -9.09 0.40 -5.15
CA GLU A 39 -9.65 1.55 -5.86
C GLU A 39 -8.79 1.94 -7.07
N ASP A 40 -7.46 1.83 -6.97
CA ASP A 40 -6.56 2.07 -8.10
C ASP A 40 -6.90 1.17 -9.29
N PHE A 41 -7.17 -0.13 -9.06
CA PHE A 41 -7.55 -1.07 -10.12
C PHE A 41 -8.88 -0.69 -10.80
N LYS A 42 -9.83 -0.08 -10.07
CA LYS A 42 -11.10 0.36 -10.67
C LYS A 42 -10.93 1.55 -11.62
N GLN A 43 -9.89 2.35 -11.43
CA GLN A 43 -9.59 3.50 -12.29
C GLN A 43 -8.79 3.11 -13.55
N TRP A 44 -8.30 1.87 -13.63
CA TRP A 44 -7.48 1.44 -14.77
C TRP A 44 -8.32 1.26 -16.03
N SER A 45 -7.90 1.93 -17.11
CA SER A 45 -8.47 1.71 -18.43
C SER A 45 -8.20 0.28 -18.90
N LYS A 46 -9.16 -0.33 -19.63
CA LYS A 46 -8.98 -1.66 -20.20
C LYS A 46 -7.70 -1.71 -21.06
N PRO A 47 -6.76 -2.64 -20.78
CA PRO A 47 -5.52 -2.72 -21.53
C PRO A 47 -5.81 -3.07 -22.99
N LYS A 48 -5.12 -2.38 -23.91
CA LYS A 48 -5.28 -2.57 -25.37
C LYS A 48 -4.22 -3.49 -25.96
N THR A 49 -3.11 -3.70 -25.24
CA THR A 49 -1.99 -4.53 -25.70
C THR A 49 -1.63 -5.59 -24.67
N ARG A 50 -1.01 -6.68 -25.15
CA ARG A 50 -0.51 -7.76 -24.29
C ARG A 50 0.48 -7.25 -23.25
N LEU A 51 1.35 -6.29 -23.61
CA LEU A 51 2.33 -5.71 -22.70
C LEU A 51 1.67 -4.92 -21.57
N GLN A 52 0.61 -4.17 -21.86
CA GLN A 52 -0.15 -3.44 -20.83
C GLN A 52 -0.83 -4.42 -19.87
N LEU A 53 -1.42 -5.49 -20.38
CA LEU A 53 -2.02 -6.53 -19.55
C LEU A 53 -0.98 -7.21 -18.64
N GLN A 54 0.20 -7.54 -19.16
CA GLN A 54 1.28 -8.12 -18.37
C GLN A 54 1.74 -7.16 -17.26
N ASN A 55 1.86 -5.86 -17.55
CA ASN A 55 2.21 -4.86 -16.54
C ASN A 55 1.16 -4.73 -15.43
N TYR A 56 -0.13 -4.93 -15.75
CA TYR A 56 -1.21 -4.86 -14.76
C TYR A 56 -1.28 -6.09 -13.83
N LEU A 57 -0.87 -7.27 -14.31
CA LEU A 57 -0.96 -8.50 -13.54
C LEU A 57 0.30 -8.79 -12.70
N VAL A 58 1.45 -8.24 -13.11
CA VAL A 58 2.75 -8.54 -12.49
C VAL A 58 3.19 -7.47 -11.48
N LYS A 59 2.57 -6.29 -11.47
CA LYS A 59 2.82 -5.21 -10.48
C LYS A 59 1.72 -5.13 -9.43
#